data_AF-A0A9E3UY10-F1
#
_entry.id   AF-A0A9E3UY10-F1
#
_cell.length_a   1.000
_cell.length_b   1.000
_cell.length_c   1.000
_cell.angle_alpha   90.00
_cell.angle_beta   90.00
_cell.angle_gamma   90.00
#
_symmetry.space_group_name_H-M   'P 1'
#
loop_
_entity.id
_entity.type
_entity.pdbx_description
1 polymer ?
#
loop_
_entity_poly.entity_id
_entity_poly.type
_entity_poly.pdbx_seq_one_letter_code
_entity_poly.pdbx_strand_id
1 'polypeptide(L)'
;HTDFASRARAAAQAIDGKTDTGWAVKGGIGRPHAAVFELGEAIGDGRGTRLVLTLHQEYIHQMTIGRFRISVTTDPRPVQASGLPADVEEILTIPPALRSDAQAARLKGYYLSIAPELKEYNAKIEALRKSMPPFATTMVMQERAPAHARTTHIHRRGEFLKLGDPVEPGVPAVLHPLPEGQPRNRLTLARWLVSEDNPLVGRVIVNRLWQAYFGRGLVATTEDFGTRGERPTHPELLDWLATEFLTRGWSLKAMHRLIVTSATYRQSSKASPEALARDPKNELLARGPRFRIEAEVIRDIALTASGLLNPKIGGPSVFPPQPEAVTALAYGKVTWPTSTGPDRYRRGLYTYLKRTAPYAAFITFDAPTSETTCVRRERSNTPLQALTLLNDTVFVEASRALAQRILKEGPRDTEGRARLAFRLCLARPPQPEELRLITAFYEAQSARFRTGELDAAKVIGIDPKALTKNVDSSELASWTAVARALLNLDETITKE
;
A
#
# COMPACT_ATOMS: atom_id res chain seq x y z
N HIS A 1 14.52 38.07 -31.00
CA HIS A 1 15.25 37.48 -29.86
C HIS A 1 14.33 36.57 -29.04
N THR A 2 14.83 35.57 -28.31
CA THR A 2 14.04 34.74 -27.36
C THR A 2 14.84 34.44 -26.11
N ASP A 3 14.18 34.30 -24.96
CA ASP A 3 14.79 33.75 -23.74
C ASP A 3 15.02 32.22 -23.81
N PHE A 4 14.18 31.50 -24.57
CA PHE A 4 14.28 30.07 -24.77
C PHE A 4 13.78 29.63 -26.15
N ALA A 5 14.48 28.68 -26.76
CA ALA A 5 14.06 28.00 -27.97
C ALA A 5 14.52 26.54 -27.96
N SER A 6 13.66 25.63 -28.39
CA SER A 6 14.07 24.25 -28.63
C SER A 6 15.04 24.17 -29.82
N ARG A 7 15.91 23.16 -29.82
CA ARG A 7 16.97 22.98 -30.83
C ARG A 7 16.35 23.10 -32.24
N ALA A 8 16.89 24.03 -33.05
CA ALA A 8 16.46 24.34 -34.42
C ALA A 8 15.05 25.00 -34.59
N ARG A 9 14.43 25.51 -33.51
CA ARG A 9 13.11 26.17 -33.51
C ARG A 9 13.12 27.57 -32.89
N ALA A 10 13.92 28.49 -33.44
CA ALA A 10 14.13 29.85 -32.93
C ALA A 10 13.00 30.83 -33.31
N ALA A 11 12.85 31.97 -32.61
CA ALA A 11 11.80 32.95 -32.96
C ALA A 11 11.91 33.54 -34.36
N ALA A 12 13.11 33.59 -34.96
CA ALA A 12 13.26 34.05 -36.34
C ALA A 12 12.40 33.21 -37.31
N GLN A 13 12.18 31.93 -37.00
CA GLN A 13 11.34 31.04 -37.81
C GLN A 13 9.84 31.27 -37.59
N ALA A 14 9.41 32.06 -36.60
CA ALA A 14 8.00 32.43 -36.45
C ALA A 14 7.58 33.53 -37.45
N ILE A 15 8.54 34.16 -38.13
CA ILE A 15 8.33 35.26 -39.08
C ILE A 15 9.06 35.03 -40.41
N ASP A 16 9.49 33.80 -40.70
CA ASP A 16 10.23 33.46 -41.93
C ASP A 16 9.32 33.17 -43.14
N GLY A 17 7.99 33.23 -42.94
CA GLY A 17 6.98 33.01 -43.96
C GLY A 17 6.71 31.55 -44.32
N LYS A 18 7.30 30.59 -43.60
CA LYS A 18 7.06 29.15 -43.81
C LYS A 18 6.10 28.61 -42.74
N THR A 19 5.11 27.83 -43.16
CA THR A 19 4.07 27.31 -42.26
C THR A 19 4.52 26.10 -41.43
N ASP A 20 5.57 25.39 -41.87
CA ASP A 20 6.11 24.19 -41.19
C ASP A 20 7.28 24.49 -40.23
N THR A 21 7.78 25.72 -40.23
CA THR A 21 8.76 26.25 -39.27
C THR A 21 8.05 27.11 -38.21
N GLY A 22 8.76 27.46 -37.13
CA GLY A 22 8.17 28.26 -36.07
C GLY A 22 8.94 28.20 -34.76
N TRP A 23 8.62 29.13 -33.85
CA TRP A 23 9.16 29.12 -32.50
C TRP A 23 8.54 27.99 -31.68
N ALA A 24 9.38 27.19 -31.01
CA ALA A 24 8.89 26.13 -30.12
C ALA A 24 9.70 26.06 -28.83
N VAL A 25 9.00 25.83 -27.71
CA VAL A 25 9.55 25.78 -26.34
C VAL A 25 9.61 24.35 -25.78
N LYS A 26 9.77 23.34 -26.64
CA LYS A 26 9.88 21.93 -26.21
C LYS A 26 11.03 21.77 -25.20
N GLY A 27 10.73 21.23 -24.02
CA GLY A 27 11.66 21.14 -22.88
C GLY A 27 11.52 22.27 -21.85
N GLY A 28 10.80 23.34 -22.18
CA GLY A 28 10.44 24.45 -21.29
C GLY A 28 8.94 24.54 -20.95
N ILE A 29 8.13 23.53 -21.33
CA ILE A 29 6.67 23.54 -21.17
C ILE A 29 6.26 23.81 -19.71
N GLY A 30 5.24 24.66 -19.51
CA GLY A 30 4.74 25.04 -18.18
C GLY A 30 5.52 26.17 -17.49
N ARG A 31 6.53 26.76 -18.17
CA ARG A 31 7.24 27.95 -17.70
C ARG A 31 6.89 29.16 -18.60
N PRO A 32 6.93 30.40 -18.07
CA PRO A 32 6.88 31.60 -18.90
C PRO A 32 8.09 31.64 -19.86
N HIS A 33 7.85 32.01 -21.11
CA HIS A 33 8.87 32.29 -22.12
C HIS A 33 8.50 33.53 -22.90
N ALA A 34 9.50 34.24 -23.42
CA ALA A 34 9.34 35.49 -24.14
C ALA A 34 10.07 35.46 -25.48
N ALA A 35 9.35 35.85 -26.54
CA ALA A 35 9.91 36.16 -27.84
C ALA A 35 9.73 37.65 -28.13
N VAL A 36 10.83 38.30 -28.54
CA VAL A 36 10.86 39.71 -28.92
C VAL A 36 11.07 39.80 -30.42
N PHE A 37 10.17 40.51 -31.09
CA PHE A 37 10.19 40.76 -32.51
C PHE A 37 10.43 42.26 -32.73
N GLU A 38 11.52 42.59 -33.39
CA GLU A 38 11.83 43.98 -33.77
C GLU A 38 11.25 44.25 -35.15
N LEU A 39 10.60 45.39 -35.30
CA LEU A 39 10.16 45.86 -36.60
C LEU A 39 11.36 46.44 -37.36
N GLY A 40 11.39 46.25 -38.69
CA GLY A 40 12.45 46.79 -39.54
C GLY A 40 12.58 48.31 -39.40
N GLU A 41 11.45 49.00 -39.28
CA GLU A 41 11.36 50.44 -39.05
C GLU A 41 10.47 50.73 -37.84
N ALA A 42 10.76 51.83 -37.14
CA ALA A 42 9.88 52.30 -36.08
C ALA A 42 8.57 52.77 -36.69
N ILE A 43 7.44 52.37 -36.10
CA ILE A 43 6.11 52.70 -36.60
C ILE A 43 5.39 53.61 -35.61
N GLY A 44 4.67 54.59 -36.15
CA GLY A 44 3.82 55.52 -35.40
C GLY A 44 4.12 56.99 -35.69
N ASP A 45 3.06 57.79 -35.79
CA ASP A 45 3.06 59.21 -36.15
C ASP A 45 2.64 60.13 -34.97
N GLY A 46 2.59 59.56 -33.76
CA GLY A 46 2.12 60.25 -32.56
C GLY A 46 0.59 60.41 -32.45
N ARG A 47 -0.19 59.92 -33.43
CA ARG A 47 -1.67 60.05 -33.45
C ARG A 47 -2.41 58.74 -33.13
N GLY A 48 -1.67 57.75 -32.64
CA GLY A 48 -2.18 56.41 -32.30
C GLY A 48 -2.04 55.45 -33.46
N THR A 49 -1.41 54.30 -33.21
CA THR A 49 -1.14 53.29 -34.24
C THR A 49 -1.87 51.99 -33.91
N ARG A 50 -2.61 51.44 -34.87
CA ARG A 50 -3.29 50.15 -34.71
C ARG A 50 -2.40 49.04 -35.25
N LEU A 51 -2.10 48.06 -34.39
CA LEU A 51 -1.37 46.86 -34.76
C LEU A 51 -2.34 45.67 -34.84
N VAL A 52 -2.19 44.86 -35.89
CA VAL A 52 -2.90 43.58 -36.02
C VAL A 52 -1.85 42.47 -35.98
N LEU A 53 -1.99 41.59 -35.00
CA LEU A 53 -1.09 40.46 -34.79
C LEU A 53 -1.87 39.18 -35.03
N THR A 54 -1.44 38.39 -36.01
CA THR A 54 -2.05 37.10 -36.33
C THR A 54 -1.14 35.99 -35.82
N LEU A 55 -1.66 35.17 -34.91
CA LEU A 55 -0.93 34.03 -34.35
C LEU A 55 -1.41 32.73 -35.01
N HIS A 56 -0.52 32.10 -35.79
CA HIS A 56 -0.76 30.79 -36.40
C HIS A 56 -0.20 29.69 -35.50
N GLN A 57 -1.03 28.70 -35.13
CA GLN A 57 -0.64 27.58 -34.27
C GLN A 57 -1.03 26.25 -34.90
N GLU A 58 -0.14 25.68 -35.71
CA GLU A 58 -0.45 24.53 -36.56
C GLU A 58 -0.03 23.17 -35.96
N TYR A 59 0.44 23.13 -34.71
CA TYR A 59 0.94 21.90 -34.07
C TYR A 59 -0.09 21.23 -33.13
N ILE A 60 -0.39 19.95 -33.40
CA ILE A 60 -1.59 19.24 -32.92
C ILE A 60 -1.41 18.46 -31.59
N HIS A 61 -0.24 18.54 -30.94
CA HIS A 61 0.11 17.71 -29.78
C HIS A 61 0.44 18.50 -28.51
N GLN A 62 -0.46 19.42 -28.11
CA GLN A 62 -0.37 20.15 -26.82
C GLN A 62 0.86 21.07 -26.67
N MET A 63 1.44 21.53 -27.77
CA MET A 63 2.49 22.57 -27.77
C MET A 63 1.97 23.94 -28.20
N THR A 64 0.65 24.16 -28.05
CA THR A 64 0.01 25.45 -28.34
C THR A 64 0.13 26.41 -27.16
N ILE A 65 0.29 27.69 -27.47
CA ILE A 65 0.29 28.80 -26.53
C ILE A 65 -1.15 29.01 -26.03
N GLY A 66 -1.41 28.56 -24.80
CA GLY A 66 -2.75 28.68 -24.18
C GLY A 66 -2.97 29.97 -23.38
N ARG A 67 -1.91 30.59 -22.86
CA ARG A 67 -1.96 31.87 -22.13
C ARG A 67 -0.79 32.73 -22.58
N PHE A 68 -1.07 33.94 -23.08
CA PHE A 68 -0.03 34.87 -23.56
C PHE A 68 -0.37 36.31 -23.20
N ARG A 69 0.66 37.15 -23.25
CA ARG A 69 0.59 38.61 -23.13
C ARG A 69 1.36 39.20 -24.32
N ILE A 70 0.84 40.28 -24.88
CA ILE A 70 1.52 41.08 -25.91
C ILE A 70 1.92 42.39 -25.25
N SER A 71 3.17 42.78 -25.43
CA SER A 71 3.71 44.07 -24.97
C SER A 71 4.39 44.77 -26.14
N VAL A 72 4.38 46.10 -26.14
CA VAL A 72 5.08 46.96 -27.11
C VAL A 72 5.98 47.92 -26.34
N THR A 73 7.13 48.28 -26.91
CA THR A 73 8.07 49.23 -26.29
C THR A 73 8.63 50.20 -27.34
N THR A 74 9.02 51.39 -26.88
CA THR A 74 9.75 52.40 -27.65
C THR A 74 11.24 52.46 -27.26
N ASP A 75 11.72 51.47 -26.49
CA ASP A 75 13.11 51.38 -26.08
C ASP A 75 14.08 51.34 -27.28
N PRO A 76 15.29 51.89 -27.13
CA PRO A 76 16.29 51.85 -28.18
C PRO A 76 16.67 50.39 -28.53
N ARG A 77 16.82 50.12 -29.83
CA ARG A 77 17.25 48.81 -30.35
C ARG A 77 18.72 48.53 -29.98
N PRO A 78 19.10 47.26 -29.70
CA PRO A 78 18.28 46.05 -29.75
C PRO A 78 17.48 45.82 -28.45
N VAL A 79 16.23 45.39 -28.60
CA VAL A 79 15.37 45.02 -27.47
C VAL A 79 15.58 43.54 -27.17
N GLN A 80 15.99 43.23 -25.94
CA GLN A 80 16.16 41.86 -25.48
C GLN A 80 15.02 41.45 -24.56
N ALA A 81 14.58 40.20 -24.70
CA ALA A 81 13.71 39.60 -23.70
C ALA A 81 14.48 39.52 -22.39
N SER A 82 13.92 40.05 -21.30
CA SER A 82 14.55 40.01 -19.97
C SER A 82 14.85 38.59 -19.49
N GLY A 83 14.07 37.59 -19.95
CA GLY A 83 14.07 36.22 -19.46
C GLY A 83 13.61 36.08 -18.01
N LEU A 84 13.07 37.15 -17.41
CA LEU A 84 12.60 37.17 -16.04
C LEU A 84 11.15 36.64 -15.97
N PRO A 85 10.79 35.90 -14.91
CA PRO A 85 9.41 35.56 -14.63
C PRO A 85 8.54 36.82 -14.49
N ALA A 86 7.32 36.80 -15.03
CA ALA A 86 6.44 37.98 -15.06
C ALA A 86 6.15 38.56 -13.65
N ASP A 87 6.07 37.71 -12.63
CA ASP A 87 5.88 38.15 -11.24
C ASP A 87 7.14 38.86 -10.69
N VAL A 88 8.33 38.45 -11.10
CA VAL A 88 9.60 39.09 -10.72
C VAL A 88 9.71 40.47 -11.39
N GLU A 89 9.38 40.58 -12.68
CA GLU A 89 9.36 41.87 -13.38
C GLU A 89 8.41 42.86 -12.74
N GLU A 90 7.18 42.43 -12.44
CA GLU A 90 6.17 43.27 -11.81
C GLU A 90 6.67 43.84 -10.48
N ILE A 91 7.31 43.00 -9.65
CA ILE A 91 7.88 43.44 -8.38
C ILE A 91 9.05 44.43 -8.59
N LEU A 92 9.86 44.25 -9.64
CA LEU A 92 10.98 45.16 -9.93
C LEU A 92 10.51 46.57 -10.29
N THR A 93 9.30 46.74 -10.85
CA THR A 93 8.69 48.06 -11.11
C THR A 93 8.31 48.82 -9.84
N ILE A 94 8.14 48.11 -8.71
CA ILE A 94 7.83 48.71 -7.41
C ILE A 94 9.12 49.22 -6.77
N PRO A 95 9.19 50.49 -6.32
CA PRO A 95 10.36 51.02 -5.61
C PRO A 95 10.73 50.16 -4.39
N PRO A 96 12.02 49.93 -4.09
CA PRO A 96 12.45 49.04 -3.01
C PRO A 96 11.80 49.32 -1.65
N ALA A 97 11.58 50.59 -1.30
CA ALA A 97 10.96 51.01 -0.04
C ALA A 97 9.45 50.70 0.06
N LEU A 98 8.79 50.38 -1.06
CA LEU A 98 7.35 50.11 -1.16
C LEU A 98 7.04 48.62 -1.38
N ARG A 99 8.05 47.75 -1.43
CA ARG A 99 7.86 46.32 -1.59
C ARG A 99 7.46 45.70 -0.24
N SER A 100 6.45 44.83 -0.26
CA SER A 100 6.11 43.99 0.89
C SER A 100 7.19 42.93 1.16
N ASP A 101 7.21 42.38 2.37
CA ASP A 101 8.15 41.31 2.76
C ASP A 101 8.06 40.08 1.83
N ALA A 102 6.85 39.71 1.41
CA ALA A 102 6.63 38.61 0.49
C ALA A 102 7.25 38.87 -0.89
N GLN A 103 7.13 40.11 -1.40
CA GLN A 103 7.71 40.52 -2.66
C GLN A 103 9.25 40.57 -2.59
N ALA A 104 9.80 41.10 -1.51
CA ALA A 104 11.25 41.09 -1.26
C ALA A 104 11.80 39.66 -1.15
N ALA A 105 11.11 38.77 -0.43
CA ALA A 105 11.47 37.36 -0.32
C ALA A 105 11.41 36.65 -1.68
N ARG A 106 10.40 36.92 -2.51
CA ARG A 106 10.27 36.36 -3.86
C ARG A 106 11.41 36.77 -4.78
N LEU A 107 11.78 38.06 -4.79
CA LEU A 107 12.93 38.56 -5.55
C LEU A 107 14.24 37.93 -5.08
N LYS A 108 14.46 37.88 -3.76
CA LYS A 108 15.64 37.25 -3.17
C LYS A 108 15.73 35.77 -3.57
N GLY A 109 14.63 35.03 -3.48
CA GLY A 109 14.58 33.63 -3.90
C GLY A 109 14.90 33.44 -5.39
N TYR A 110 14.41 34.33 -6.25
CA TYR A 110 14.74 34.29 -7.68
C TYR A 110 16.22 34.60 -7.93
N TYR A 111 16.74 35.68 -7.35
CA TYR A 111 18.16 36.06 -7.46
C TYR A 111 19.07 34.90 -7.03
N LEU A 112 18.80 34.27 -5.87
CA LEU A 112 19.59 33.13 -5.39
C LEU A 112 19.57 31.94 -6.36
N SER A 113 18.52 31.78 -7.16
CA SER A 113 18.43 30.71 -8.16
C SER A 113 19.27 30.94 -9.42
N ILE A 114 19.61 32.20 -9.73
CA ILE A 114 20.34 32.57 -10.95
C ILE A 114 21.72 33.20 -10.70
N ALA A 115 22.02 33.59 -9.46
CA ALA A 115 23.27 34.24 -9.09
C ALA A 115 24.50 33.41 -9.54
N PRO A 116 25.42 33.98 -10.33
CA PRO A 116 26.58 33.25 -10.85
C PRO A 116 27.43 32.58 -9.77
N GLU A 117 27.58 33.23 -8.62
CA GLU A 117 28.34 32.77 -7.45
C GLU A 117 27.70 31.53 -6.80
N LEU A 118 26.39 31.33 -7.01
CA LEU A 118 25.64 30.20 -6.47
C LEU A 118 25.46 29.06 -7.46
N LYS A 119 25.98 29.18 -8.69
CA LYS A 119 25.82 28.19 -9.76
C LYS A 119 26.26 26.79 -9.32
N GLU A 120 27.38 26.67 -8.61
CA GLU A 120 27.88 25.37 -8.10
C GLU A 120 26.93 24.78 -7.05
N TYR A 121 26.48 25.58 -6.09
CA TYR A 121 25.55 25.14 -5.05
C TYR A 121 24.19 24.75 -5.62
N ASN A 122 23.66 25.53 -6.56
CA ASN A 122 22.41 25.22 -7.26
C ASN A 122 22.53 23.93 -8.06
N ALA A 123 23.68 23.67 -8.70
CA ALA A 123 23.94 22.40 -9.38
C ALA A 123 23.95 21.21 -8.40
N LYS A 124 24.55 21.37 -7.20
CA LYS A 124 24.52 20.35 -6.14
C LYS A 124 23.09 20.09 -5.64
N ILE A 125 22.30 21.14 -5.41
CA ILE A 125 20.89 21.03 -5.00
C ILE A 125 20.06 20.30 -6.07
N GLU A 126 20.25 20.64 -7.34
CA GLU A 126 19.55 19.97 -8.45
C GLU A 126 19.99 18.52 -8.59
N ALA A 127 21.27 18.20 -8.39
CA ALA A 127 21.74 16.81 -8.34
C ALA A 127 21.07 16.04 -7.20
N LEU A 128 20.97 16.63 -6.01
CA LEU A 128 20.27 16.02 -4.87
C LEU A 128 18.77 15.82 -5.14
N ARG A 129 18.10 16.81 -5.73
CA ARG A 129 16.68 16.69 -6.13
C ARG A 129 16.47 15.57 -7.14
N LYS A 130 17.37 15.45 -8.13
CA LYS A 130 17.35 14.36 -9.12
C LYS A 130 17.70 12.99 -8.52
N SER A 131 18.46 12.97 -7.43
CA SER A 131 18.79 11.74 -6.69
C SER A 131 17.66 11.26 -5.77
N MET A 132 16.63 12.09 -5.53
CA MET A 132 15.49 11.65 -4.74
C MET A 132 14.82 10.47 -5.43
N PRO A 133 14.46 9.41 -4.68
CA PRO A 133 13.73 8.30 -5.26
C PRO A 133 12.39 8.82 -5.81
N PRO A 134 11.93 8.31 -6.97
CA PRO A 134 10.62 8.67 -7.48
C PRO A 134 9.57 8.24 -6.45
N PHE A 135 8.84 9.22 -5.92
CA PHE A 135 7.71 8.94 -5.04
C PHE A 135 6.54 8.48 -5.89
N ALA A 136 5.91 7.37 -5.49
CA ALA A 136 4.60 7.04 -6.01
C ALA A 136 3.65 8.17 -5.60
N THR A 137 3.23 8.97 -6.57
CA THR A 137 2.22 10.01 -6.35
C THR A 137 0.85 9.42 -6.65
N THR A 138 -0.14 9.83 -5.88
CA THR A 138 -1.54 9.49 -6.13
C THR A 138 -2.37 10.75 -6.00
N MET A 139 -3.50 10.79 -6.69
CA MET A 139 -4.44 11.90 -6.52
C MET A 139 -5.05 11.82 -5.13
N VAL A 140 -5.07 12.95 -4.42
CA VAL A 140 -5.74 13.09 -3.14
C VAL A 140 -6.98 13.96 -3.30
N MET A 141 -7.99 13.70 -2.48
CA MET A 141 -9.13 14.59 -2.39
C MET A 141 -8.74 15.83 -1.58
N GLN A 142 -8.82 17.01 -2.20
CA GLN A 142 -8.64 18.29 -1.54
C GLN A 142 -9.99 18.99 -1.38
N GLU A 143 -10.25 19.56 -0.20
CA GLU A 143 -11.42 20.39 0.05
C GLU A 143 -11.37 21.62 -0.86
N ARG A 144 -12.52 22.00 -1.44
CA ARG A 144 -12.58 23.17 -2.31
C ARG A 144 -12.48 24.45 -1.47
N ALA A 145 -11.90 25.50 -2.04
CA ALA A 145 -11.96 26.83 -1.42
C ALA A 145 -13.42 27.26 -1.23
N PRO A 146 -13.75 28.03 -0.17
CA PRO A 146 -15.14 28.44 0.11
C PRO A 146 -15.83 29.11 -1.09
N ALA A 147 -15.10 29.94 -1.86
CA ALA A 147 -15.59 30.58 -3.08
C ALA A 147 -15.96 29.61 -4.21
N HIS A 148 -15.59 28.34 -4.09
CA HIS A 148 -15.86 27.27 -5.06
C HIS A 148 -16.60 26.08 -4.42
N ALA A 149 -17.17 26.27 -3.23
CA ALA A 149 -17.99 25.27 -2.56
C ALA A 149 -19.18 24.87 -3.46
N ARG A 150 -19.51 23.58 -3.49
CA ARG A 150 -20.67 23.07 -4.23
C ARG A 150 -21.88 23.04 -3.31
N THR A 151 -23.00 23.59 -3.76
CA THR A 151 -24.29 23.36 -3.13
C THR A 151 -24.65 21.88 -3.27
N THR A 152 -24.99 21.24 -2.16
CA THR A 152 -25.43 19.83 -2.13
C THR A 152 -26.95 19.82 -1.97
N HIS A 153 -27.65 18.92 -2.68
CA HIS A 153 -29.10 18.80 -2.65
C HIS A 153 -29.53 17.39 -2.26
N ILE A 154 -30.71 17.27 -1.65
CA ILE A 154 -31.36 15.97 -1.47
C ILE A 154 -31.83 15.49 -2.84
N HIS A 155 -31.51 14.25 -3.22
CA HIS A 155 -32.04 13.65 -4.46
C HIS A 155 -33.37 12.96 -4.16
N ARG A 156 -34.47 13.43 -4.76
CA ARG A 156 -35.81 12.87 -4.52
C ARG A 156 -35.85 11.42 -4.99
N ARG A 157 -36.12 10.50 -4.06
CA ARG A 157 -36.08 9.04 -4.29
C ARG A 157 -34.74 8.53 -4.84
N GLY A 158 -33.64 9.26 -4.61
CA GLY A 158 -32.31 8.92 -5.11
C GLY A 158 -32.05 9.23 -6.59
N GLU A 159 -33.00 9.86 -7.30
CA GLU A 159 -32.85 10.20 -8.71
C GLU A 159 -31.94 11.44 -8.88
N PHE A 160 -30.78 11.25 -9.50
CA PHE A 160 -29.73 12.28 -9.59
C PHE A 160 -30.12 13.53 -10.40
N LEU A 161 -31.19 13.45 -11.21
CA LEU A 161 -31.73 14.58 -11.97
C LEU A 161 -32.86 15.31 -11.25
N LYS A 162 -33.43 14.73 -10.18
CA LYS A 162 -34.52 15.34 -9.40
C LYS A 162 -33.99 15.87 -8.08
N LEU A 163 -33.38 17.05 -8.18
CA LEU A 163 -32.90 17.79 -7.02
C LEU A 163 -34.08 18.28 -6.17
N GLY A 164 -33.97 18.10 -4.87
CA GLY A 164 -34.82 18.69 -3.85
C GLY A 164 -34.09 19.82 -3.12
N ASP A 165 -34.39 19.97 -1.84
CA ASP A 165 -33.89 21.10 -1.04
C ASP A 165 -32.37 21.04 -0.88
N PRO A 166 -31.69 22.21 -0.86
CA PRO A 166 -30.28 22.28 -0.56
C PRO A 166 -30.03 21.87 0.90
N VAL A 167 -28.88 21.26 1.14
CA VAL A 167 -28.46 20.82 2.47
C VAL A 167 -27.05 21.30 2.79
N GLU A 168 -26.87 21.65 4.05
CA GLU A 168 -25.58 22.04 4.60
C GLU A 168 -24.88 20.86 5.29
N PRO A 169 -23.54 20.87 5.40
CA PRO A 169 -22.83 19.88 6.20
C PRO A 169 -23.37 19.84 7.64
N GLY A 170 -23.57 18.63 8.15
CA GLY A 170 -24.11 18.37 9.49
C GLY A 170 -23.88 16.93 9.93
N VAL A 171 -24.45 16.58 11.08
CA VAL A 171 -24.39 15.23 11.67
C VAL A 171 -25.81 14.72 11.94
N PRO A 172 -26.02 13.39 12.06
CA PRO A 172 -27.33 12.85 12.42
C PRO A 172 -27.83 13.44 13.75
N ALA A 173 -29.01 14.04 13.75
CA ALA A 173 -29.58 14.72 14.92
C ALA A 173 -29.90 13.80 16.12
N VAL A 174 -29.90 12.48 15.90
CA VAL A 174 -30.05 11.46 16.97
C VAL A 174 -28.76 11.29 17.79
N LEU A 175 -27.64 11.78 17.30
CA LEU A 175 -26.35 11.80 17.98
C LEU A 175 -26.06 13.21 18.51
N HIS A 176 -24.98 13.35 19.28
CA HIS A 176 -24.57 14.65 19.83
C HIS A 176 -24.24 15.66 18.73
N PRO A 177 -24.45 16.97 18.97
CA PRO A 177 -24.23 18.00 17.96
C PRO A 177 -22.75 18.18 17.61
N LEU A 178 -22.48 18.89 16.50
CA LEU A 178 -21.12 19.36 16.20
C LEU A 178 -20.66 20.38 17.26
N PRO A 179 -19.36 20.40 17.61
CA PRO A 179 -18.83 21.39 18.54
C PRO A 179 -19.06 22.82 18.03
N GLU A 180 -19.49 23.70 18.93
CA GLU A 180 -19.72 25.11 18.62
C GLU A 180 -18.44 25.83 18.17
N GLY A 181 -18.57 26.80 17.27
CA GLY A 181 -17.45 27.61 16.76
C GLY A 181 -16.48 26.87 15.83
N GLN A 182 -16.64 25.56 15.61
CA GLN A 182 -15.80 24.80 14.69
C GLN A 182 -16.32 24.87 13.24
N PRO A 183 -15.44 24.91 12.24
CA PRO A 183 -15.85 24.85 10.84
C PRO A 183 -16.50 23.50 10.55
N ARG A 184 -17.60 23.48 9.78
CA ARG A 184 -18.32 22.25 9.41
C ARG A 184 -17.63 21.52 8.26
N ASN A 185 -16.42 21.04 8.50
CA ASN A 185 -15.57 20.38 7.51
C ASN A 185 -15.22 18.94 7.93
N ARG A 186 -14.49 18.23 7.06
CA ARG A 186 -14.09 16.83 7.27
C ARG A 186 -13.26 16.62 8.54
N LEU A 187 -12.42 17.58 8.92
CA LEU A 187 -11.60 17.48 10.13
C LEU A 187 -12.46 17.54 11.39
N THR A 188 -13.44 18.45 11.42
CA THR A 188 -14.40 18.54 12.53
C THR A 188 -15.25 17.29 12.63
N LEU A 189 -15.73 16.76 11.50
CA LEU A 189 -16.45 15.48 11.47
C LEU A 189 -15.59 14.32 12.00
N ALA A 190 -14.31 14.25 11.62
CA ALA A 190 -13.41 13.21 12.09
C ALA A 190 -13.20 13.27 13.61
N ARG A 191 -13.03 14.48 14.18
CA ARG A 191 -12.91 14.69 15.63
C ARG A 191 -14.21 14.37 16.36
N TRP A 192 -15.35 14.76 15.80
CA TRP A 192 -16.67 14.43 16.33
C TRP A 192 -16.92 12.91 16.35
N LEU A 193 -16.50 12.19 15.32
CA LEU A 193 -16.66 10.75 15.21
C LEU A 193 -15.93 10.00 16.33
N VAL A 194 -14.72 10.41 16.68
CA VAL A 194 -13.89 9.79 17.74
C VAL A 194 -13.97 10.53 19.09
N SER A 195 -14.99 11.36 19.28
CA SER A 195 -15.21 12.05 20.56
C SER A 195 -15.77 11.09 21.62
N GLU A 196 -15.57 11.44 22.89
CA GLU A 196 -16.05 10.65 24.04
C GLU A 196 -17.59 10.58 24.08
N ASP A 197 -18.25 11.58 23.51
CA ASP A 197 -19.71 11.67 23.39
C ASP A 197 -20.28 10.72 22.31
N ASN A 198 -19.42 10.06 21.51
CA ASN A 198 -19.84 9.07 20.52
C ASN A 198 -19.82 7.63 21.09
N PRO A 199 -20.98 7.01 21.37
CA PRO A 199 -21.03 5.70 22.01
C PRO A 199 -20.73 4.53 21.07
N LEU A 200 -20.67 4.74 19.74
CA LEU A 200 -20.65 3.65 18.76
C LEU A 200 -19.24 3.30 18.30
N VAL A 201 -18.38 4.29 18.09
CA VAL A 201 -17.09 4.08 17.42
C VAL A 201 -16.17 3.16 18.24
N GLY A 202 -16.12 3.37 19.55
CA GLY A 202 -15.40 2.47 20.47
C GLY A 202 -15.90 1.03 20.35
N ARG A 203 -17.23 0.83 20.49
CA ARG A 203 -17.88 -0.50 20.40
C ARG A 203 -17.59 -1.21 19.08
N VAL A 204 -17.70 -0.50 17.95
CA VAL A 204 -17.44 -1.09 16.62
C VAL A 204 -15.98 -1.51 16.48
N ILE A 205 -15.02 -0.66 16.90
CA ILE A 205 -13.60 -0.97 16.76
C ILE A 205 -13.21 -2.15 17.66
N VAL A 206 -13.60 -2.14 18.94
CA VAL A 206 -13.23 -3.23 19.86
C VAL A 206 -13.89 -4.55 19.48
N ASN A 207 -15.09 -4.53 18.90
CA ASN A 207 -15.72 -5.73 18.37
C ASN A 207 -14.95 -6.33 17.18
N ARG A 208 -14.41 -5.47 16.29
CA ARG A 208 -13.53 -5.93 15.19
C ARG A 208 -12.20 -6.48 15.72
N LEU A 209 -11.63 -5.85 16.75
CA LEU A 209 -10.44 -6.39 17.43
C LEU A 209 -10.73 -7.76 18.04
N TRP A 210 -11.85 -7.89 18.75
CA TRP A 210 -12.31 -9.15 19.32
C TRP A 210 -12.49 -10.21 18.24
N GLN A 211 -13.16 -9.88 17.13
CA GLN A 211 -13.33 -10.79 15.99
C GLN A 211 -11.98 -11.26 15.43
N ALA A 212 -10.98 -10.39 15.29
CA ALA A 212 -9.67 -10.79 14.78
C ALA A 212 -8.98 -11.82 15.70
N TYR A 213 -9.19 -11.75 17.01
CA TYR A 213 -8.58 -12.68 17.96
C TYR A 213 -9.39 -13.94 18.20
N PHE A 214 -10.71 -13.85 18.24
CA PHE A 214 -11.63 -14.96 18.57
C PHE A 214 -12.36 -15.55 17.37
N GLY A 215 -12.21 -14.97 16.17
CA GLY A 215 -12.86 -15.42 14.94
C GLY A 215 -14.31 -14.96 14.78
N ARG A 216 -14.95 -14.53 15.87
CA ARG A 216 -16.31 -13.99 15.93
C ARG A 216 -16.31 -12.76 16.84
N GLY A 217 -16.96 -11.68 16.41
CA GLY A 217 -17.19 -10.52 17.26
C GLY A 217 -18.17 -10.82 18.39
N LEU A 218 -18.13 -10.05 19.47
CA LEU A 218 -19.19 -10.05 20.50
C LEU A 218 -20.55 -9.72 19.88
N VAL A 219 -20.57 -8.80 18.91
CA VAL A 219 -21.65 -8.62 17.94
C VAL A 219 -21.24 -9.32 16.65
N ALA A 220 -22.02 -10.31 16.24
CA ALA A 220 -21.74 -11.14 15.07
C ALA A 220 -21.76 -10.40 13.73
N THR A 221 -22.69 -9.46 13.60
CA THR A 221 -22.91 -8.61 12.44
C THR A 221 -22.00 -7.40 12.54
N THR A 222 -20.71 -7.58 12.23
CA THR A 222 -19.71 -6.51 12.32
C THR A 222 -19.98 -5.27 11.49
N GLU A 223 -20.83 -5.41 10.47
CA GLU A 223 -21.31 -4.42 9.54
C GLU A 223 -22.59 -3.71 10.00
N ASP A 224 -23.32 -4.26 10.98
CA ASP A 224 -24.59 -3.73 11.45
C ASP A 224 -24.71 -3.84 12.97
N PHE A 225 -24.57 -2.69 13.64
CA PHE A 225 -24.79 -2.50 15.08
C PHE A 225 -26.20 -1.93 15.38
N GLY A 226 -27.04 -1.80 14.35
CA GLY A 226 -28.39 -1.28 14.45
C GLY A 226 -29.42 -2.37 14.80
N THR A 227 -30.69 -2.04 14.63
CA THR A 227 -31.82 -2.91 15.01
C THR A 227 -31.98 -4.16 14.14
N ARG A 228 -31.28 -4.22 13.01
CA ARG A 228 -31.24 -5.40 12.11
C ARG A 228 -30.02 -6.28 12.36
N GLY A 229 -29.08 -5.83 13.18
CA GLY A 229 -27.92 -6.60 13.62
C GLY A 229 -28.23 -7.60 14.74
N GLU A 230 -27.31 -8.53 14.97
CA GLU A 230 -27.35 -9.40 16.15
C GLU A 230 -27.05 -8.60 17.43
N ARG A 231 -27.66 -9.01 18.55
CA ARG A 231 -27.33 -8.43 19.86
C ARG A 231 -25.94 -8.92 20.33
N PRO A 232 -25.21 -8.12 21.11
CA PRO A 232 -23.95 -8.56 21.70
C PRO A 232 -24.19 -9.77 22.62
N THR A 233 -23.36 -10.80 22.50
CA THR A 233 -23.36 -11.94 23.43
C THR A 233 -23.00 -11.53 24.85
N HIS A 234 -22.07 -10.58 24.99
CA HIS A 234 -21.60 -10.04 26.26
C HIS A 234 -21.63 -8.49 26.23
N PRO A 235 -22.80 -7.85 26.47
CA PRO A 235 -22.96 -6.40 26.36
C PRO A 235 -22.05 -5.63 27.32
N GLU A 236 -21.95 -6.05 28.59
CA GLU A 236 -21.12 -5.39 29.60
C GLU A 236 -19.63 -5.45 29.25
N LEU A 237 -19.17 -6.58 28.69
CA LEU A 237 -17.79 -6.72 28.22
C LEU A 237 -17.51 -5.81 27.03
N LEU A 238 -18.44 -5.71 26.09
CA LEU A 238 -18.32 -4.81 24.93
C LEU A 238 -18.22 -3.35 25.39
N ASP A 239 -19.06 -2.96 26.34
CA ASP A 239 -19.09 -1.60 26.90
C ASP A 239 -17.80 -1.30 27.66
N TRP A 240 -17.36 -2.23 28.51
CA TRP A 240 -16.10 -2.09 29.24
C TRP A 240 -14.90 -1.96 28.28
N LEU A 241 -14.81 -2.81 27.25
CA LEU A 241 -13.73 -2.72 26.26
C LEU A 241 -13.77 -1.39 25.48
N ALA A 242 -14.96 -0.89 25.14
CA ALA A 242 -15.12 0.37 24.42
C ALA A 242 -14.65 1.57 25.27
N THR A 243 -15.04 1.60 26.56
CA THR A 243 -14.56 2.62 27.50
C THR A 243 -13.05 2.49 27.74
N GLU A 244 -12.54 1.27 27.90
CA GLU A 244 -11.11 1.02 28.10
C GLU A 244 -10.26 1.44 26.88
N PHE A 245 -10.82 1.33 25.68
CA PHE A 245 -10.14 1.82 24.47
C PHE A 245 -10.02 3.35 24.46
N LEU A 246 -11.06 4.04 24.93
CA LEU A 246 -11.06 5.50 25.08
C LEU A 246 -10.06 5.96 26.15
N THR A 247 -10.10 5.38 27.35
CA THR A 247 -9.20 5.73 28.47
C THR A 247 -7.73 5.51 28.12
N ARG A 248 -7.43 4.56 27.21
CA ARG A 248 -6.09 4.30 26.67
C ARG A 248 -5.71 5.19 25.48
N GLY A 249 -6.46 6.27 25.22
CA GLY A 249 -6.19 7.23 24.15
C GLY A 249 -6.29 6.62 22.76
N TRP A 250 -7.28 5.74 22.53
CA TRP A 250 -7.49 5.05 21.25
C TRP A 250 -6.30 4.17 20.80
N SER A 251 -5.51 3.68 21.75
CA SER A 251 -4.31 2.86 21.47
C SER A 251 -4.66 1.42 21.11
N LEU A 252 -4.64 1.10 19.80
CA LEU A 252 -4.83 -0.28 19.30
C LEU A 252 -3.83 -1.26 19.92
N LYS A 253 -2.57 -0.85 20.08
CA LYS A 253 -1.51 -1.69 20.67
C LYS A 253 -1.81 -2.06 22.13
N ALA A 254 -2.36 -1.11 22.90
CA ALA A 254 -2.75 -1.37 24.28
C ALA A 254 -3.94 -2.36 24.35
N MET A 255 -4.93 -2.20 23.47
CA MET A 255 -6.07 -3.14 23.39
C MET A 255 -5.65 -4.53 22.93
N HIS A 256 -4.75 -4.63 21.95
CA HIS A 256 -4.18 -5.92 21.55
C HIS A 256 -3.53 -6.63 22.74
N ARG A 257 -2.67 -5.93 23.49
CA ARG A 257 -2.03 -6.49 24.69
C ARG A 257 -3.07 -6.93 25.72
N LEU A 258 -4.07 -6.09 26.01
CA LEU A 258 -5.14 -6.40 26.96
C LEU A 258 -5.86 -7.70 26.59
N ILE A 259 -6.28 -7.84 25.34
CA ILE A 259 -7.01 -9.02 24.86
C ILE A 259 -6.12 -10.27 24.93
N VAL A 260 -4.90 -10.23 24.35
CA VAL A 260 -4.05 -11.44 24.27
C VAL A 260 -3.44 -11.87 25.61
N THR A 261 -3.49 -11.00 26.62
CA THR A 261 -3.06 -11.32 28.00
C THR A 261 -4.23 -11.60 28.94
N SER A 262 -5.47 -11.60 28.44
CA SER A 262 -6.65 -11.98 29.23
C SER A 262 -6.65 -13.47 29.57
N ALA A 263 -7.31 -13.84 30.68
CA ALA A 263 -7.55 -15.24 31.01
C ALA A 263 -8.34 -15.94 29.89
N THR A 264 -9.38 -15.28 29.37
CA THR A 264 -10.25 -15.79 28.30
C THR A 264 -9.48 -16.17 27.04
N TYR A 265 -8.54 -15.33 26.58
CA TYR A 265 -7.76 -15.60 25.38
C TYR A 265 -6.75 -16.74 25.58
N ARG A 266 -6.18 -16.87 26.78
CA ARG A 266 -5.15 -17.88 27.11
C ARG A 266 -5.72 -19.24 27.53
N GLN A 267 -7.04 -19.42 27.44
CA GLN A 267 -7.67 -20.72 27.66
C GLN A 267 -7.19 -21.74 26.62
N SER A 268 -7.19 -23.02 26.99
CA SER A 268 -6.94 -24.09 26.02
C SER A 268 -8.08 -24.16 25.02
N SER A 269 -7.76 -24.37 23.74
CA SER A 269 -8.75 -24.64 22.70
C SER A 269 -9.31 -26.07 22.72
N LYS A 270 -8.78 -26.95 23.58
CA LYS A 270 -9.29 -28.32 23.76
C LYS A 270 -10.69 -28.28 24.37
N ALA A 271 -11.62 -29.01 23.76
CA ALA A 271 -12.99 -29.14 24.24
C ALA A 271 -13.52 -30.55 24.01
N SER A 272 -14.42 -31.00 24.89
CA SER A 272 -15.10 -32.29 24.71
C SER A 272 -16.10 -32.22 23.55
N PRO A 273 -16.45 -33.35 22.93
CA PRO A 273 -17.49 -33.41 21.90
C PRO A 273 -18.82 -32.78 22.36
N GLU A 274 -19.19 -32.95 23.62
CA GLU A 274 -20.42 -32.39 24.20
C GLU A 274 -20.36 -30.86 24.29
N ALA A 275 -19.21 -30.31 24.71
CA ALA A 275 -19.00 -28.87 24.75
C ALA A 275 -19.01 -28.24 23.35
N LEU A 276 -18.41 -28.92 22.36
CA LEU A 276 -18.44 -28.50 20.96
C LEU A 276 -19.85 -28.55 20.37
N ALA A 277 -20.64 -29.56 20.70
CA ALA A 277 -22.03 -29.66 20.25
C ALA A 277 -22.93 -28.59 20.88
N ARG A 278 -22.69 -28.23 22.15
CA ARG A 278 -23.47 -27.22 22.88
C ARG A 278 -23.16 -25.79 22.42
N ASP A 279 -21.88 -25.49 22.18
CA ASP A 279 -21.43 -24.15 21.75
C ASP A 279 -20.38 -24.27 20.62
N PRO A 280 -20.82 -24.60 19.39
CA PRO A 280 -19.90 -24.80 18.27
C PRO A 280 -19.18 -23.52 17.86
N LYS A 281 -19.78 -22.35 18.09
CA LYS A 281 -19.25 -21.03 17.73
C LYS A 281 -18.38 -20.39 18.82
N ASN A 282 -18.24 -21.05 19.97
CA ASN A 282 -17.55 -20.53 21.16
C ASN A 282 -18.12 -19.17 21.62
N GLU A 283 -19.44 -19.00 21.53
CA GLU A 283 -20.14 -17.80 21.96
C GLU A 283 -20.06 -17.58 23.47
N LEU A 284 -20.02 -18.66 24.26
CA LEU A 284 -19.88 -18.63 25.71
C LEU A 284 -18.42 -18.44 26.17
N LEU A 285 -17.47 -18.42 25.23
CA LEU A 285 -16.04 -18.24 25.49
C LEU A 285 -15.48 -19.28 26.48
N ALA A 286 -16.02 -20.49 26.46
CA ALA A 286 -15.65 -21.58 27.38
C ALA A 286 -14.31 -22.27 27.03
N ARG A 287 -13.70 -21.88 25.89
CA ARG A 287 -12.41 -22.41 25.41
C ARG A 287 -11.63 -21.34 24.65
N GLY A 288 -10.35 -21.62 24.41
CA GLY A 288 -9.50 -20.83 23.53
C GLY A 288 -10.03 -20.77 22.08
N PRO A 289 -9.65 -19.74 21.31
CA PRO A 289 -10.09 -19.61 19.93
C PRO A 289 -9.35 -20.59 19.02
N ARG A 290 -10.10 -21.48 18.35
CA ARG A 290 -9.57 -22.38 17.32
C ARG A 290 -10.11 -22.04 15.93
N PHE A 291 -9.26 -21.58 15.01
CA PHE A 291 -9.62 -21.37 13.61
C PHE A 291 -8.41 -21.21 12.69
N ARG A 292 -8.60 -21.52 11.40
CA ARG A 292 -7.59 -21.29 10.34
C ARG A 292 -7.28 -19.80 10.21
N ILE A 293 -6.00 -19.46 10.27
CA ILE A 293 -5.50 -18.09 10.13
C ILE A 293 -5.57 -17.59 8.69
N GLU A 294 -5.41 -16.28 8.52
CA GLU A 294 -5.45 -15.58 7.24
C GLU A 294 -4.34 -16.00 6.28
N ALA A 295 -4.60 -15.91 4.97
CA ALA A 295 -3.69 -16.29 3.90
C ALA A 295 -2.28 -15.67 4.03
N GLU A 296 -2.22 -14.38 4.36
CA GLU A 296 -0.96 -13.65 4.54
C GLU A 296 -0.16 -14.21 5.72
N VAL A 297 -0.86 -14.60 6.80
CA VAL A 297 -0.24 -15.15 8.01
C VAL A 297 0.23 -16.59 7.76
N ILE A 298 -0.52 -17.40 6.99
CA ILE A 298 -0.11 -18.76 6.61
C ILE A 298 1.24 -18.73 5.88
N ARG A 299 1.37 -17.81 4.91
CA ARG A 299 2.64 -17.56 4.22
C ARG A 299 3.73 -17.15 5.22
N ASP A 300 3.45 -16.18 6.07
CA ASP A 300 4.42 -15.64 7.03
C ASP A 300 4.88 -16.72 8.05
N ILE A 301 4.01 -17.64 8.46
CA ILE A 301 4.38 -18.80 9.31
C ILE A 301 5.37 -19.70 8.59
N ALA A 302 5.10 -20.10 7.35
CA ALA A 302 6.00 -20.97 6.59
C ALA A 302 7.38 -20.31 6.38
N LEU A 303 7.41 -19.02 6.06
CA LEU A 303 8.66 -18.25 5.91
C LEU A 303 9.40 -18.07 7.24
N THR A 304 8.68 -17.90 8.35
CA THR A 304 9.27 -17.75 9.69
C THR A 304 9.86 -19.07 10.18
N ALA A 305 9.11 -20.16 10.08
CA ALA A 305 9.55 -21.49 10.47
C ALA A 305 10.81 -21.91 9.68
N SER A 306 10.82 -21.65 8.37
CA SER A 306 11.95 -21.96 7.49
C SER A 306 13.15 -21.02 7.63
N GLY A 307 12.99 -19.85 8.27
CA GLY A 307 14.04 -18.84 8.37
C GLY A 307 14.23 -17.99 7.10
N LEU A 308 13.32 -18.09 6.13
CA LEU A 308 13.35 -17.30 4.88
C LEU A 308 12.76 -15.90 5.04
N LEU A 309 11.95 -15.65 6.06
CA LEU A 309 11.21 -14.39 6.21
C LEU A 309 12.16 -13.19 6.21
N ASN A 310 11.94 -12.25 5.29
CA ASN A 310 12.57 -10.95 5.31
C ASN A 310 11.73 -9.96 6.15
N PRO A 311 12.21 -9.51 7.32
CA PRO A 311 11.44 -8.67 8.24
C PRO A 311 11.42 -7.18 7.88
N LYS A 312 12.06 -6.77 6.77
CA LYS A 312 12.14 -5.36 6.33
C LYS A 312 10.75 -4.72 6.27
N ILE A 313 10.59 -3.59 6.97
CA ILE A 313 9.37 -2.78 6.96
C ILE A 313 9.51 -1.60 5.98
N GLY A 314 8.43 -1.29 5.27
CA GLY A 314 8.35 -0.23 4.26
C GLY A 314 8.89 -0.66 2.89
N GLY A 315 8.90 0.26 1.93
CA GLY A 315 9.31 -0.01 0.54
C GLY A 315 8.17 -0.50 -0.36
N PRO A 316 8.45 -0.76 -1.65
CA PRO A 316 7.45 -1.14 -2.64
C PRO A 316 6.86 -2.53 -2.37
N SER A 317 5.74 -2.82 -3.04
CA SER A 317 5.16 -4.15 -3.12
C SER A 317 6.09 -5.13 -3.84
N VAL A 318 5.96 -6.41 -3.50
CA VAL A 318 6.74 -7.52 -4.08
C VAL A 318 5.83 -8.51 -4.80
N PHE A 319 6.43 -9.33 -5.63
CA PHE A 319 5.77 -10.27 -6.53
C PHE A 319 6.31 -11.67 -6.26
N PRO A 320 5.81 -12.38 -5.23
CA PRO A 320 6.20 -13.76 -4.99
C PRO A 320 5.98 -14.65 -6.20
N PRO A 321 6.67 -15.79 -6.32
CA PRO A 321 6.42 -16.74 -7.40
C PRO A 321 4.94 -17.14 -7.43
N GLN A 322 4.35 -17.18 -8.63
CA GLN A 322 3.03 -17.74 -8.90
C GLN A 322 3.00 -18.37 -10.30
N PRO A 323 2.05 -19.28 -10.59
CA PRO A 323 1.89 -19.83 -11.92
C PRO A 323 1.57 -18.75 -12.97
N GLU A 324 2.19 -18.84 -14.16
CA GLU A 324 1.98 -17.86 -15.25
C GLU A 324 0.50 -17.76 -15.70
N ALA A 325 -0.23 -18.87 -15.59
CA ALA A 325 -1.66 -18.96 -15.92
C ALA A 325 -2.53 -17.95 -15.15
N VAL A 326 -2.12 -17.54 -13.94
CA VAL A 326 -2.85 -16.58 -13.09
C VAL A 326 -2.90 -15.20 -13.74
N THR A 327 -1.81 -14.79 -14.38
CA THR A 327 -1.72 -13.48 -15.06
C THR A 327 -2.18 -13.50 -16.51
N ALA A 328 -2.22 -14.68 -17.15
CA ALA A 328 -2.66 -14.83 -18.53
C ALA A 328 -4.14 -14.43 -18.75
N LEU A 329 -4.98 -14.60 -17.73
CA LEU A 329 -6.41 -14.27 -17.76
C LEU A 329 -6.72 -12.83 -17.30
N ALA A 330 -5.70 -12.07 -16.88
CA ALA A 330 -5.91 -10.76 -16.28
C ALA A 330 -6.09 -9.66 -17.34
N TYR A 331 -7.14 -8.84 -17.19
CA TYR A 331 -7.40 -7.70 -18.09
C TYR A 331 -6.21 -6.72 -18.14
N GLY A 332 -5.74 -6.42 -19.36
CA GLY A 332 -4.66 -5.48 -19.64
C GLY A 332 -3.25 -6.03 -19.37
N LYS A 333 -2.73 -6.92 -20.24
CA LYS A 333 -1.34 -7.45 -20.32
C LYS A 333 -0.51 -7.23 -19.04
N VAL A 334 -0.92 -7.83 -17.91
CA VAL A 334 -0.20 -7.63 -16.66
C VAL A 334 1.02 -8.52 -16.60
N THR A 335 2.17 -7.87 -16.48
CA THR A 335 3.43 -8.54 -16.18
C THR A 335 3.48 -8.82 -14.68
N TRP A 336 3.90 -10.03 -14.31
CA TRP A 336 4.22 -10.40 -12.94
C TRP A 336 5.72 -10.57 -12.79
N PRO A 337 6.47 -9.48 -12.57
CA PRO A 337 7.92 -9.53 -12.45
C PRO A 337 8.32 -10.18 -11.13
N THR A 338 8.42 -11.51 -11.13
CA THR A 338 8.72 -12.31 -9.93
C THR A 338 9.93 -11.73 -9.19
N SER A 339 9.73 -11.36 -7.93
CA SER A 339 10.76 -10.77 -7.09
C SER A 339 11.89 -11.78 -6.82
N THR A 340 13.11 -11.26 -6.80
CA THR A 340 14.33 -12.03 -6.60
C THR A 340 14.98 -11.66 -5.26
N GLY A 341 15.95 -12.46 -4.82
CA GLY A 341 16.69 -12.21 -3.57
C GLY A 341 15.78 -12.14 -2.34
N PRO A 342 16.12 -11.30 -1.34
CA PRO A 342 15.34 -11.17 -0.11
C PRO A 342 13.90 -10.67 -0.30
N ASP A 343 13.61 -9.99 -1.42
CA ASP A 343 12.27 -9.46 -1.68
C ASP A 343 11.27 -10.56 -2.07
N ARG A 344 11.76 -11.72 -2.54
CA ARG A 344 10.97 -12.94 -2.79
C ARG A 344 10.24 -13.44 -1.53
N TYR A 345 10.82 -13.19 -0.35
CA TYR A 345 10.38 -13.74 0.94
C TYR A 345 9.93 -12.66 1.93
N ARG A 346 9.45 -11.52 1.43
CA ARG A 346 8.83 -10.50 2.30
C ARG A 346 7.49 -10.98 2.85
N ARG A 347 7.09 -10.36 3.96
CA ARG A 347 5.78 -10.55 4.61
C ARG A 347 4.66 -10.44 3.60
N GLY A 348 3.61 -11.26 3.75
CA GLY A 348 2.42 -11.26 2.91
C GLY A 348 1.75 -9.88 2.79
N LEU A 349 1.94 -9.02 3.80
CA LEU A 349 1.56 -7.59 3.78
C LEU A 349 2.10 -6.80 2.58
N TYR A 350 3.28 -7.17 2.06
CA TYR A 350 3.93 -6.48 0.93
C TYR A 350 3.62 -7.13 -0.42
N THR A 351 2.88 -8.23 -0.46
CA THR A 351 2.51 -8.89 -1.72
C THR A 351 1.62 -7.96 -2.55
N TYR A 352 2.00 -7.78 -3.81
CA TYR A 352 1.24 -6.98 -4.75
C TYR A 352 -0.17 -7.57 -4.97
N LEU A 353 -1.18 -6.71 -4.88
CA LEU A 353 -2.57 -7.06 -5.11
C LEU A 353 -3.09 -6.29 -6.32
N LYS A 354 -3.48 -7.02 -7.36
CA LYS A 354 -4.26 -6.47 -8.47
C LYS A 354 -5.72 -6.84 -8.28
N ARG A 355 -6.61 -5.85 -8.35
CA ARG A 355 -8.07 -6.04 -8.17
C ARG A 355 -8.64 -7.20 -9.00
N THR A 356 -8.24 -7.33 -10.26
CA THR A 356 -8.75 -8.36 -11.20
C THR A 356 -7.90 -9.63 -11.28
N ALA A 357 -6.74 -9.68 -10.63
CA ALA A 357 -5.90 -10.87 -10.57
C ALA A 357 -5.08 -10.86 -9.27
N PRO A 358 -5.71 -11.16 -8.11
CA PRO A 358 -5.01 -11.27 -6.84
C PRO A 358 -3.99 -12.42 -6.87
N TYR A 359 -3.07 -12.42 -5.91
CA TYR A 359 -2.08 -13.50 -5.76
C TYR A 359 -2.77 -14.85 -5.52
N ALA A 360 -2.43 -15.87 -6.32
CA ALA A 360 -3.19 -17.12 -6.39
C ALA A 360 -3.29 -17.86 -5.04
N ALA A 361 -2.17 -17.99 -4.31
CA ALA A 361 -2.20 -18.64 -3.00
C ALA A 361 -3.12 -17.90 -2.02
N PHE A 362 -3.22 -16.57 -2.10
CA PHE A 362 -4.11 -15.81 -1.23
C PHE A 362 -5.58 -16.09 -1.53
N ILE A 363 -5.96 -16.22 -2.80
CA ILE A 363 -7.32 -16.61 -3.20
C ILE A 363 -7.67 -17.98 -2.63
N THR A 364 -6.78 -18.97 -2.74
CA THR A 364 -7.03 -20.32 -2.22
C THR A 364 -7.30 -20.33 -0.71
N PHE A 365 -6.71 -19.40 0.04
CA PHE A 365 -6.87 -19.25 1.49
C PHE A 365 -7.89 -18.18 1.89
N ASP A 366 -8.87 -17.89 1.02
CA ASP A 366 -10.02 -16.99 1.26
C ASP A 366 -9.63 -15.51 1.50
N ALA A 367 -8.51 -15.04 0.93
CA ALA A 367 -8.23 -13.62 0.94
C ALA A 367 -9.30 -12.86 0.12
N PRO A 368 -9.81 -11.73 0.64
CA PRO A 368 -10.86 -10.97 -0.02
C PRO A 368 -10.33 -10.35 -1.30
N THR A 369 -11.21 -10.28 -2.30
CA THR A 369 -10.95 -9.51 -3.50
C THR A 369 -11.09 -8.02 -3.21
N SER A 370 -10.42 -7.16 -3.98
CA SER A 370 -10.60 -5.70 -3.88
C SER A 370 -11.84 -5.20 -4.65
N GLU A 371 -12.84 -6.06 -4.87
CA GLU A 371 -14.05 -5.72 -5.61
C GLU A 371 -15.18 -5.24 -4.70
N THR A 372 -15.21 -5.71 -3.47
CA THR A 372 -16.23 -5.37 -2.47
C THR A 372 -15.56 -5.05 -1.12
N THR A 373 -16.27 -4.35 -0.25
CA THR A 373 -15.77 -4.09 1.12
C THR A 373 -15.91 -5.35 1.95
N CYS A 374 -14.80 -5.85 2.52
CA CYS A 374 -14.78 -7.01 3.38
C CYS A 374 -14.64 -6.59 4.86
N VAL A 375 -15.72 -6.73 5.64
CA VAL A 375 -15.72 -6.49 7.10
C VAL A 375 -15.42 -7.75 7.92
N ARG A 376 -15.70 -8.91 7.32
CA ARG A 376 -15.48 -10.25 7.90
C ARG A 376 -14.99 -11.16 6.78
N ARG A 377 -13.85 -11.81 7.00
CA ARG A 377 -13.31 -12.78 6.05
C ARG A 377 -14.01 -14.11 6.24
N GLU A 378 -14.45 -14.71 5.14
CA GLU A 378 -14.92 -16.09 5.13
C GLU A 378 -13.75 -17.05 5.38
N ARG A 379 -14.06 -18.23 5.90
CA ARG A 379 -13.07 -19.26 6.19
C ARG A 379 -13.61 -20.61 5.74
N SER A 380 -13.01 -21.11 4.67
CA SER A 380 -13.18 -22.45 4.17
C SER A 380 -11.97 -23.31 4.56
N ASN A 381 -12.22 -24.61 4.72
CA ASN A 381 -11.18 -25.64 4.86
C ASN A 381 -11.40 -26.65 3.72
N THR A 382 -10.58 -26.56 2.68
CA THR A 382 -10.76 -27.37 1.46
C THR A 382 -9.53 -28.24 1.18
N PRO A 383 -9.69 -29.39 0.51
CA PRO A 383 -8.54 -30.19 0.07
C PRO A 383 -7.56 -29.42 -0.83
N LEU A 384 -8.04 -28.43 -1.60
CA LEU A 384 -7.22 -27.58 -2.46
C LEU A 384 -6.21 -26.74 -1.65
N GLN A 385 -6.57 -26.32 -0.45
CA GLN A 385 -5.66 -25.60 0.45
C GLN A 385 -4.49 -26.47 0.91
N ALA A 386 -4.76 -27.72 1.33
CA ALA A 386 -3.70 -28.66 1.67
C ALA A 386 -2.81 -28.97 0.45
N LEU A 387 -3.40 -29.16 -0.73
CA LEU A 387 -2.63 -29.33 -1.97
C LEU A 387 -1.79 -28.09 -2.32
N THR A 388 -2.23 -26.89 -1.97
CA THR A 388 -1.47 -25.65 -2.19
C THR A 388 -0.25 -25.57 -1.26
N LEU A 389 -0.40 -25.90 0.03
CA LEU A 389 0.74 -25.99 0.97
C LEU A 389 1.76 -27.03 0.52
N LEU A 390 1.31 -28.12 -0.10
CA LEU A 390 2.21 -29.17 -0.57
C LEU A 390 2.95 -28.82 -1.86
N ASN A 391 2.37 -27.97 -2.74
CA ASN A 391 2.83 -27.88 -4.13
C ASN A 391 3.17 -26.47 -4.61
N ASP A 392 2.64 -25.40 -4.01
CA ASP A 392 2.99 -24.06 -4.44
C ASP A 392 4.47 -23.76 -4.13
N THR A 393 5.13 -23.08 -5.08
CA THR A 393 6.56 -22.80 -5.06
C THR A 393 7.04 -22.23 -3.74
N VAL A 394 6.28 -21.32 -3.11
CA VAL A 394 6.74 -20.71 -1.84
C VAL A 394 6.82 -21.74 -0.71
N PHE A 395 5.87 -22.67 -0.62
CA PHE A 395 5.85 -23.66 0.45
C PHE A 395 6.85 -24.79 0.21
N VAL A 396 7.11 -25.12 -1.06
CA VAL A 396 8.21 -26.03 -1.44
C VAL A 396 9.57 -25.42 -1.06
N GLU A 397 9.79 -24.14 -1.36
CA GLU A 397 11.00 -23.41 -0.96
C GLU A 397 11.15 -23.35 0.56
N ALA A 398 10.06 -23.04 1.28
CA ALA A 398 10.04 -23.03 2.74
C ALA A 398 10.35 -24.42 3.33
N SER A 399 9.82 -25.50 2.75
CA SER A 399 10.10 -26.87 3.21
C SER A 399 11.59 -27.23 3.08
N ARG A 400 12.22 -26.87 1.96
CA ARG A 400 13.65 -27.08 1.71
C ARG A 400 14.51 -26.26 2.67
N ALA A 401 14.19 -24.99 2.86
CA ALA A 401 14.92 -24.11 3.77
C ALA A 401 14.74 -24.54 5.25
N LEU A 402 13.54 -24.99 5.64
CA LEU A 402 13.29 -25.55 6.97
C LEU A 402 14.14 -26.81 7.22
N ALA A 403 14.27 -27.71 6.24
CA ALA A 403 15.13 -28.88 6.37
C ALA A 403 16.61 -28.50 6.58
N GLN A 404 17.12 -27.54 5.81
CA GLN A 404 18.48 -27.01 6.01
C GLN A 404 18.64 -26.39 7.40
N ARG A 405 17.63 -25.65 7.87
CA ARG A 405 17.61 -25.05 9.20
C ARG A 405 17.63 -26.11 10.30
N ILE A 406 16.83 -27.17 10.17
CA ILE A 406 16.80 -28.29 11.12
C ILE A 406 18.17 -28.97 11.21
N LEU A 407 18.83 -29.23 10.08
CA LEU A 407 20.15 -29.86 10.07
C LEU A 407 21.25 -28.96 10.65
N LYS A 408 21.12 -27.63 10.48
CA LYS A 408 22.09 -26.64 10.94
C LYS A 408 21.95 -26.30 12.42
N GLU A 409 20.71 -26.09 12.89
CA GLU A 409 20.42 -25.61 14.25
C GLU A 409 20.07 -26.76 15.22
N GLY A 410 19.68 -27.92 14.70
CA GLY A 410 19.24 -29.05 15.50
C GLY A 410 20.39 -29.89 16.06
N PRO A 411 20.11 -30.70 17.10
CA PRO A 411 20.99 -31.77 17.55
C PRO A 411 21.37 -32.73 16.41
N ARG A 412 22.37 -33.60 16.63
CA ARG A 412 22.79 -34.58 15.61
C ARG A 412 21.86 -35.80 15.54
N ASP A 413 21.08 -36.07 16.57
CA ASP A 413 20.14 -37.17 16.62
C ASP A 413 18.78 -36.82 15.99
N THR A 414 18.09 -37.84 15.47
CA THR A 414 16.82 -37.70 14.76
C THR A 414 15.72 -37.12 15.65
N GLU A 415 15.61 -37.56 16.90
CA GLU A 415 14.58 -37.07 17.82
C GLU A 415 14.77 -35.60 18.17
N GLY A 416 16.02 -35.18 18.44
CA GLY A 416 16.37 -33.80 18.73
C GLY A 416 15.99 -32.87 17.59
N ARG A 417 16.24 -33.28 16.34
CA ARG A 417 15.83 -32.56 15.13
C ARG A 417 14.31 -32.54 14.95
N ALA A 418 13.63 -33.65 15.21
CA ALA A 418 12.16 -33.69 15.18
C ALA A 418 11.54 -32.74 16.21
N ARG A 419 12.08 -32.70 17.43
CA ARG A 419 11.64 -31.76 18.49
C ARG A 419 11.88 -30.30 18.09
N LEU A 420 13.00 -30.00 17.44
CA LEU A 420 13.23 -28.66 16.89
C LEU A 420 12.21 -28.32 15.79
N ALA A 421 11.98 -29.23 14.84
CA ALA A 421 11.03 -29.02 13.75
C ALA A 421 9.61 -28.71 14.26
N PHE A 422 9.14 -29.46 15.25
CA PHE A 422 7.86 -29.21 15.92
C PHE A 422 7.80 -27.84 16.60
N ARG A 423 8.86 -27.42 17.31
CA ARG A 423 8.90 -26.09 17.94
C ARG A 423 8.89 -24.96 16.90
N LEU A 424 9.56 -25.15 15.77
CA LEU A 424 9.60 -24.16 14.69
C LEU A 424 8.24 -24.00 13.98
N CYS A 425 7.50 -25.09 13.79
CA CYS A 425 6.20 -25.07 13.11
C CYS A 425 5.01 -24.81 14.04
N LEU A 426 4.98 -25.44 15.21
CA LEU A 426 3.81 -25.52 16.10
C LEU A 426 4.00 -24.76 17.43
N ALA A 427 5.17 -24.14 17.65
CA ALA A 427 5.52 -23.43 18.89
C ALA A 427 5.42 -24.27 20.19
N ARG A 428 5.39 -25.60 20.07
CA ARG A 428 5.34 -26.55 21.19
C ARG A 428 6.22 -27.77 20.91
N PRO A 429 6.63 -28.54 21.94
CA PRO A 429 7.24 -29.85 21.71
C PRO A 429 6.23 -30.87 21.17
N PRO A 430 6.70 -31.92 20.46
CA PRO A 430 5.86 -33.04 20.08
C PRO A 430 5.48 -33.87 21.31
N GLN A 431 4.28 -34.43 21.29
CA GLN A 431 3.87 -35.51 22.19
C GLN A 431 4.65 -36.80 21.89
N PRO A 432 4.74 -37.76 22.82
CA PRO A 432 5.50 -39.01 22.61
C PRO A 432 5.08 -39.76 21.34
N GLU A 433 3.78 -39.83 21.05
CA GLU A 433 3.27 -40.50 19.86
C GLU A 433 3.58 -39.71 18.57
N GLU A 434 3.45 -38.38 18.58
CA GLU A 434 3.80 -37.53 17.44
C GLU A 434 5.29 -37.66 17.09
N LEU A 435 6.14 -37.71 18.13
CA LEU A 435 7.58 -37.90 17.96
C LEU A 435 7.90 -39.29 17.37
N ARG A 436 7.21 -40.33 17.84
CA ARG A 436 7.36 -41.69 17.31
C ARG A 436 6.98 -41.73 15.83
N LEU A 437 5.83 -41.15 15.46
CA LEU A 437 5.32 -41.14 14.09
C LEU A 437 6.21 -40.33 13.14
N ILE A 438 6.66 -39.14 13.54
CA ILE A 438 7.48 -38.30 12.66
C ILE A 438 8.88 -38.88 12.46
N THR A 439 9.45 -39.51 13.49
CA THR A 439 10.75 -40.20 13.40
C THR A 439 10.62 -41.43 12.50
N ALA A 440 9.55 -42.23 12.66
CA ALA A 440 9.29 -43.35 11.76
C ALA A 440 9.08 -42.90 10.30
N PHE A 441 8.40 -41.78 10.09
CA PHE A 441 8.25 -41.19 8.76
C PHE A 441 9.59 -40.75 8.17
N TYR A 442 10.46 -40.11 8.96
CA TYR A 442 11.81 -39.76 8.55
C TYR A 442 12.61 -40.99 8.12
N GLU A 443 12.65 -42.04 8.94
CA GLU A 443 13.42 -43.26 8.64
C GLU A 443 12.90 -43.94 7.37
N ALA A 444 11.58 -43.97 7.18
CA ALA A 444 10.97 -44.48 5.95
C ALA A 444 11.38 -43.67 4.71
N GLN A 445 11.39 -42.32 4.78
CA GLN A 445 11.87 -41.51 3.66
C GLN A 445 13.37 -41.68 3.43
N SER A 446 14.17 -41.75 4.50
CA SER A 446 15.61 -41.93 4.42
C SER A 446 15.98 -43.25 3.74
N ALA A 447 15.28 -44.33 4.06
CA ALA A 447 15.46 -45.61 3.37
C ALA A 447 15.21 -45.47 1.86
N ARG A 448 14.09 -44.86 1.46
CA ARG A 448 13.70 -44.70 0.03
C ARG A 448 14.67 -43.83 -0.77
N PHE A 449 15.26 -42.79 -0.16
CA PHE A 449 16.29 -41.99 -0.83
C PHE A 449 17.63 -42.73 -0.91
N ARG A 450 18.04 -43.45 0.14
CA ARG A 450 19.30 -44.23 0.13
C ARG A 450 19.27 -45.41 -0.83
N THR A 451 18.12 -46.05 -1.01
CA THR A 451 17.94 -47.14 -1.99
C THR A 451 17.78 -46.64 -3.42
N GLY A 452 17.62 -45.33 -3.63
CA GLY A 452 17.39 -44.75 -4.95
C GLY A 452 15.96 -44.92 -5.49
N GLU A 453 15.01 -45.40 -4.67
CA GLU A 453 13.58 -45.43 -5.04
C GLU A 453 13.05 -44.01 -5.31
N LEU A 454 13.52 -43.04 -4.50
CA LEU A 454 13.24 -41.63 -4.68
C LEU A 454 14.49 -40.84 -5.05
N ASP A 455 14.31 -39.86 -5.92
CA ASP A 455 15.38 -38.95 -6.36
C ASP A 455 15.53 -37.78 -5.37
N ALA A 456 16.58 -37.84 -4.56
CA ALA A 456 16.91 -36.79 -3.59
C ALA A 456 17.12 -35.42 -4.25
N ALA A 457 17.69 -35.36 -5.46
CA ALA A 457 18.00 -34.11 -6.16
C ALA A 457 16.72 -33.33 -6.52
N LYS A 458 15.68 -34.04 -6.96
CA LYS A 458 14.37 -33.44 -7.27
C LYS A 458 13.70 -32.85 -6.02
N VAL A 459 13.85 -33.52 -4.87
CA VAL A 459 13.22 -33.08 -3.63
C VAL A 459 13.93 -31.85 -3.06
N ILE A 460 15.27 -31.85 -3.00
CA ILE A 460 16.04 -30.71 -2.47
C ILE A 460 16.09 -29.52 -3.43
N GLY A 461 15.87 -29.73 -4.73
CA GLY A 461 15.85 -28.67 -5.75
C GLY A 461 17.20 -27.97 -5.98
N ILE A 462 18.28 -28.60 -5.53
CA ILE A 462 19.67 -28.17 -5.67
C ILE A 462 20.43 -29.37 -6.23
N ASP A 463 21.38 -29.15 -7.14
CA ASP A 463 22.29 -30.20 -7.57
C ASP A 463 23.07 -30.73 -6.34
N PRO A 464 23.04 -32.04 -6.04
CA PRO A 464 23.81 -32.61 -4.94
C PRO A 464 25.30 -32.22 -4.95
N LYS A 465 25.88 -31.94 -6.14
CA LYS A 465 27.28 -31.47 -6.27
C LYS A 465 27.51 -30.06 -5.75
N ALA A 466 26.46 -29.25 -5.63
CA ALA A 466 26.49 -27.90 -5.08
C ALA A 466 26.27 -27.87 -3.55
N LEU A 467 25.97 -29.01 -2.92
CA LEU A 467 25.91 -29.11 -1.47
C LEU A 467 27.32 -28.98 -0.88
N THR A 468 27.42 -28.36 0.29
CA THR A 468 28.67 -28.38 1.06
C THR A 468 29.04 -29.83 1.39
N LYS A 469 30.34 -30.17 1.40
CA LYS A 469 30.86 -31.54 1.59
C LYS A 469 30.35 -32.28 2.84
N ASN A 470 29.70 -31.58 3.77
CA ASN A 470 29.23 -32.11 5.05
C ASN A 470 27.70 -32.34 5.12
N VAL A 471 26.96 -32.23 4.01
CA VAL A 471 25.51 -32.46 3.98
C VAL A 471 25.18 -33.63 3.06
N ASP A 472 24.64 -34.72 3.63
CA ASP A 472 24.13 -35.86 2.84
C ASP A 472 22.83 -35.44 2.14
N SER A 473 22.78 -35.63 0.82
CA SER A 473 21.61 -35.31 -0.01
C SER A 473 20.39 -36.15 0.38
N SER A 474 20.57 -37.40 0.78
CA SER A 474 19.49 -38.28 1.23
C SER A 474 18.93 -37.82 2.57
N GLU A 475 19.80 -37.42 3.50
CA GLU A 475 19.42 -36.86 4.79
C GLU A 475 18.63 -35.54 4.62
N LEU A 476 19.13 -34.62 3.78
CA LEU A 476 18.46 -33.36 3.50
C LEU A 476 17.12 -33.57 2.80
N ALA A 477 17.02 -34.50 1.85
CA ALA A 477 15.76 -34.84 1.19
C ALA A 477 14.73 -35.43 2.18
N SER A 478 15.18 -36.26 3.11
CA SER A 478 14.33 -36.85 4.16
C SER A 478 13.77 -35.77 5.10
N TRP A 479 14.62 -34.85 5.56
CA TRP A 479 14.15 -33.71 6.36
C TRP A 479 13.28 -32.74 5.57
N THR A 480 13.48 -32.61 4.25
CA THR A 480 12.60 -31.83 3.38
C THR A 480 11.20 -32.45 3.33
N ALA A 481 11.09 -33.77 3.27
CA ALA A 481 9.81 -34.47 3.33
C ALA A 481 9.11 -34.27 4.70
N VAL A 482 9.87 -34.37 5.81
CA VAL A 482 9.35 -34.08 7.16
C VAL A 482 8.88 -32.63 7.27
N ALA A 483 9.68 -31.67 6.83
CA ALA A 483 9.34 -30.25 6.82
C ALA A 483 8.06 -29.98 6.02
N ARG A 484 7.92 -30.60 4.84
CA ARG A 484 6.74 -30.50 3.99
C ARG A 484 5.49 -31.06 4.68
N ALA A 485 5.62 -32.17 5.41
CA ALA A 485 4.52 -32.74 6.18
C ALA A 485 4.09 -31.82 7.33
N LEU A 486 5.05 -31.30 8.11
CA LEU A 486 4.78 -30.42 9.24
C LEU A 486 4.17 -29.09 8.80
N LEU A 487 4.69 -28.46 7.74
CA LEU A 487 4.14 -27.21 7.20
C LEU A 487 2.72 -27.37 6.64
N ASN A 488 2.29 -28.59 6.34
CA ASN A 488 0.96 -28.92 5.81
C ASN A 488 -0.03 -29.41 6.90
N LEU A 489 0.36 -29.43 8.17
CA LEU A 489 -0.57 -29.78 9.26
C LEU A 489 -1.65 -28.71 9.41
N ASP A 490 -2.88 -29.13 9.72
CA ASP A 490 -3.98 -28.23 10.13
C ASP A 490 -3.54 -27.32 11.28
N GLU A 491 -2.81 -27.87 12.26
CA GLU A 491 -2.28 -27.15 13.42
C GLU A 491 -1.29 -26.04 13.02
N THR A 492 -0.47 -26.23 11.99
CA THR A 492 0.49 -25.20 11.55
C THR A 492 -0.20 -23.95 11.00
N ILE A 493 -1.38 -24.12 10.39
CA ILE A 493 -2.17 -23.04 9.80
C ILE A 493 -3.39 -22.65 10.63
N THR A 494 -3.47 -23.15 11.87
CA THR A 494 -4.57 -22.91 12.79
C THR A 494 -4.04 -22.22 14.02
N LYS A 495 -4.78 -21.22 14.46
CA LYS A 495 -4.60 -20.65 15.79
C LYS A 495 -5.32 -21.54 16.79
N GLU A 496 -4.68 -21.91 17.89
CA GLU A 496 -5.30 -22.67 19.00
C GLU A 496 -4.64 -22.46 20.36
#